data_AF-A0A0R3QYV1-F1
#
_entry.id   AF-A0A0R3QYV1-F1
#
_cell.length_a   1.000
_cell.length_b   1.000
_cell.length_c   1.000
_cell.angle_alpha   90.00
_cell.angle_beta   90.00
_cell.angle_gamma   90.00
#
_symmetry.space_group_name_H-M   'P 1'
#
loop_
_entity.id
_entity.type
_entity.pdbx_description
1 polymer ?
#
loop_
_entity_poly.entity_id
_entity_poly.type
_entity_poly.pdbx_seq_one_letter_code
_entity_poly.pdbx_strand_id
1 'polypeptide(L)'
;LYNVPHFFELRTIDCIDEIRNNTLSVQVCPTELRNNASYYQLYYTYMYTIFMAVGPLLLIVILNVLVVRAVLKNDDSDTISLILVVFMFIFCNSAALLVNFIEMVFAEKAYHLLVYLVDMSNLLVVINCTGNFFCYLFFGASFRRTLRKILIGRSNQFYLDSFTGYHQ
;
A
#
# COMPACT_ATOMS: atom_id res chain seq x y z
N LEU A 1 21.82 0.00 2.65
CA LEU A 1 22.55 -0.64 3.75
C LEU A 1 21.74 -1.73 4.46
N TYR A 2 20.45 -1.48 4.75
CA TYR A 2 19.62 -2.42 5.52
C TYR A 2 19.52 -3.83 4.89
N ASN A 3 19.36 -3.95 3.57
CA ASN A 3 19.25 -5.24 2.88
C ASN A 3 20.59 -5.98 2.63
N VAL A 4 21.72 -5.46 3.09
CA VAL A 4 23.04 -6.08 2.87
C VAL A 4 23.13 -7.52 3.42
N PRO A 5 22.58 -7.86 4.60
CA PRO A 5 22.61 -9.23 5.13
C PRO A 5 21.93 -10.24 4.21
N HIS A 6 20.91 -9.80 3.46
CA HIS A 6 20.15 -10.63 2.53
C HIS A 6 21.02 -11.23 1.40
N PHE A 7 22.15 -10.60 1.08
CA PHE A 7 23.11 -11.11 0.09
C PHE A 7 23.87 -12.34 0.61
N PHE A 8 24.08 -12.46 1.92
CA PHE A 8 24.82 -13.56 2.55
C PHE A 8 23.91 -14.71 3.00
N GLU A 9 22.60 -14.54 2.86
CA GLU A 9 21.57 -15.48 3.27
C GLU A 9 21.15 -16.49 2.21
N LEU A 10 21.60 -16.30 0.97
CA LEU A 10 21.28 -17.16 -0.17
C LEU A 10 22.59 -17.62 -0.82
N ARG A 11 22.72 -18.93 -1.05
CA ARG A 11 23.70 -19.45 -2.03
C ARG A 11 22.94 -20.03 -3.21
N THR A 12 23.53 -19.92 -4.39
CA THR A 12 23.11 -20.69 -5.56
C THR A 12 23.89 -21.99 -5.60
N ILE A 13 23.18 -23.10 -5.80
CA ILE A 13 23.79 -24.41 -6.04
C ILE A 13 23.35 -24.93 -7.41
N ASP A 14 24.26 -25.58 -8.12
CA ASP A 14 23.96 -26.22 -9.39
C ASP A 14 23.23 -27.55 -9.14
N CYS A 15 22.04 -27.68 -9.71
CA CYS A 15 21.15 -28.81 -9.55
C CYS A 15 20.81 -29.40 -10.93
N ILE A 16 20.70 -30.72 -11.03
CA ILE A 16 20.25 -31.36 -12.27
C ILE A 16 18.73 -31.43 -12.23
N ASP A 17 18.08 -30.75 -13.18
CA ASP A 17 16.63 -30.77 -13.28
C ASP A 17 16.18 -32.03 -14.04
N GLU A 18 15.71 -33.03 -13.30
CA GLU A 18 15.22 -34.30 -13.84
C GLU A 18 13.97 -34.11 -14.73
N ILE A 19 13.23 -33.01 -14.56
CA ILE A 19 12.01 -32.70 -15.31
C ILE A 19 12.37 -32.08 -16.68
N ARG A 20 13.53 -31.43 -16.78
CA ARG A 20 14.04 -30.76 -17.98
C ARG A 20 15.25 -31.49 -18.57
N ASN A 21 15.10 -32.79 -18.83
CA ASN A 21 16.04 -33.58 -19.65
C ASN A 21 17.49 -33.55 -19.11
N ASN A 22 17.66 -33.59 -17.77
CA ASN A 22 18.94 -33.50 -17.08
C ASN A 22 19.77 -32.27 -17.45
N THR A 23 19.11 -31.14 -17.73
CA THR A 23 19.83 -29.87 -17.93
C THR A 23 20.30 -29.30 -16.60
N LEU A 24 21.47 -28.64 -16.63
CA LEU A 24 21.97 -27.88 -15.50
C LEU A 24 21.00 -26.74 -15.19
N SER A 25 20.49 -26.72 -13.96
CA SER A 25 19.61 -25.69 -13.42
C SER A 25 20.25 -25.10 -12.16
N VAL A 26 19.99 -23.82 -11.90
CA VAL A 26 20.52 -23.13 -10.72
C VAL A 26 19.38 -23.01 -9.71
N GLN A 27 19.55 -23.60 -8.52
CA GLN A 27 18.58 -23.48 -7.44
C GLN A 27 19.13 -22.58 -6.33
N VAL A 28 18.25 -21.76 -5.75
CA VAL A 28 18.60 -20.86 -4.64
C VAL A 28 18.33 -21.59 -3.32
N CYS A 29 19.36 -21.78 -2.50
CA CYS A 29 19.26 -22.44 -1.20
C CYS A 29 19.63 -21.50 -0.04
N PRO A 30 18.97 -21.66 1.13
CA PRO A 30 19.29 -20.88 2.32
C PRO A 30 20.66 -21.25 2.90
N THR A 31 21.30 -20.28 3.54
CA THR A 31 22.59 -20.47 4.22
C THR A 31 22.42 -20.83 5.69
N GLU A 32 23.51 -21.26 6.35
CA GLU A 32 23.58 -21.41 7.82
C GLU A 32 23.16 -20.11 8.57
N LEU A 33 23.38 -18.95 7.94
CA LEU A 33 22.95 -17.67 8.49
C LEU A 33 21.42 -17.55 8.49
N ARG A 34 20.75 -17.93 7.39
CA ARG A 34 19.29 -17.94 7.26
C ARG A 34 18.64 -18.97 8.20
N ASN A 35 19.26 -20.14 8.35
CA ASN A 35 18.74 -21.22 9.19
C ASN A 35 18.96 -20.99 10.69
N ASN A 36 19.76 -19.99 11.06
CA ASN A 36 19.95 -19.63 12.45
C ASN A 36 18.69 -18.96 13.00
N ALA A 37 18.00 -19.66 13.92
CA ALA A 37 16.73 -19.21 14.50
C ALA A 37 16.84 -17.83 15.18
N SER A 38 17.92 -17.56 15.89
CA SER A 38 18.12 -16.28 16.59
C SER A 38 18.33 -15.12 15.61
N TYR A 39 19.08 -15.35 14.52
CA TYR A 39 19.25 -14.37 13.46
C TYR A 39 17.92 -14.08 12.75
N TYR A 40 17.22 -15.13 12.34
CA TYR A 40 15.96 -15.00 11.61
C TYR A 40 14.91 -14.23 12.44
N GLN A 41 14.74 -14.59 13.71
CA GLN A 41 13.79 -13.91 14.60
C GLN A 41 14.16 -12.44 14.82
N LEU A 42 15.43 -12.12 15.10
CA LEU A 42 15.83 -10.74 15.36
C LEU A 42 15.69 -9.86 14.09
N TYR A 43 16.17 -10.35 12.96
CA TYR A 43 16.27 -9.56 11.73
C TYR A 43 14.97 -9.52 10.93
N TYR A 44 14.34 -10.66 10.65
CA TYR A 44 13.10 -10.72 9.87
C TYR A 44 11.85 -10.45 10.70
N THR A 45 11.77 -10.93 11.94
CA THR A 45 10.56 -10.72 12.75
C THR A 45 10.54 -9.33 13.38
N TYR A 46 11.62 -8.90 14.02
CA TYR A 46 11.63 -7.63 14.73
C TYR A 46 12.09 -6.46 13.87
N MET A 47 13.34 -6.47 13.38
CA MET A 47 13.88 -5.30 12.70
C MET A 47 13.12 -5.00 11.40
N TYR A 48 12.85 -6.01 10.56
CA TYR A 48 12.16 -5.80 9.28
C TYR A 48 10.74 -5.27 9.49
N THR A 49 9.99 -5.82 10.45
CA THR A 49 8.66 -5.31 10.82
C THR A 49 8.71 -3.89 11.35
N ILE A 50 9.67 -3.58 12.24
CA ILE A 50 9.77 -2.24 12.83
C ILE A 50 10.12 -1.20 11.77
N PHE A 51 11.13 -1.47 10.93
CA PHE A 51 11.62 -0.49 9.97
C PHE A 51 10.78 -0.39 8.69
N MET A 52 10.29 -1.51 8.16
CA MET A 52 9.56 -1.53 6.88
C MET A 52 8.05 -1.41 7.07
N ALA A 53 7.50 -1.80 8.22
CA ALA A 53 6.06 -1.78 8.45
C ALA A 53 5.65 -0.70 9.47
N VAL A 54 6.25 -0.68 10.66
CA VAL A 54 5.89 0.28 11.73
C VAL A 54 6.43 1.68 11.44
N GLY A 55 7.66 1.80 10.92
CA GLY A 55 8.32 3.07 10.62
C GLY A 55 7.51 3.96 9.66
N PRO A 56 7.12 3.46 8.47
CA PRO A 56 6.29 4.21 7.53
C PRO A 56 4.93 4.58 8.13
N LEU A 57 4.32 3.69 8.91
CA LEU A 57 3.04 3.95 9.56
C LEU A 57 3.14 5.09 10.59
N LEU A 58 4.17 5.08 11.43
CA LEU A 58 4.40 6.15 12.42
C LEU A 58 4.62 7.49 11.72
N LEU A 59 5.41 7.52 10.66
CA LEU A 59 5.61 8.72 9.83
C LEU A 59 4.30 9.24 9.26
N ILE A 60 3.49 8.34 8.70
CA ILE A 60 2.17 8.66 8.15
C ILE A 60 1.24 9.20 9.23
N VAL A 61 1.18 8.58 10.41
CA VAL A 61 0.34 9.04 11.52
C VAL A 61 0.78 10.43 11.99
N ILE A 62 2.09 10.67 12.15
CA ILE A 62 2.62 11.97 12.56
C ILE A 62 2.26 13.04 11.52
N LEU A 63 2.52 12.78 10.23
CA LEU A 63 2.20 13.74 9.16
C LEU A 63 0.70 14.04 9.10
N ASN A 64 -0.16 13.03 9.21
CA ASN A 64 -1.60 13.21 9.22
C ASN A 64 -2.08 14.03 10.43
N VAL A 65 -1.52 13.81 11.62
CA VAL A 65 -1.83 14.61 12.81
C VAL A 65 -1.40 16.06 12.63
N LEU A 66 -0.23 16.30 12.02
CA LEU A 66 0.25 17.65 11.72
C LEU A 66 -0.67 18.37 10.72
N VAL A 67 -1.12 17.67 9.68
CA VAL A 67 -2.08 18.21 8.70
C VAL A 67 -3.40 18.56 9.39
N VAL A 68 -3.97 17.66 10.19
CA VAL A 68 -5.21 17.91 10.92
C VAL A 68 -5.08 19.12 11.84
N ARG A 69 -3.98 19.24 12.58
CA ARG A 69 -3.72 20.40 13.44
C ARG A 69 -3.60 21.70 12.65
N ALA A 70 -2.97 21.68 11.48
CA ALA A 70 -2.85 22.85 10.63
C ALA A 70 -4.20 23.29 10.06
N VAL A 71 -5.07 22.33 9.73
CA VAL A 71 -6.38 22.60 9.11
C VAL A 71 -7.44 22.99 10.15
N LEU A 72 -7.44 22.37 11.35
CA LEU A 72 -8.34 22.70 12.46
C LEU A 72 -8.23 24.15 12.97
N LYS A 73 -7.14 24.85 12.64
CA LYS A 73 -7.01 26.27 12.95
C LYS A 73 -7.98 27.14 12.14
N ASN A 74 -8.56 26.62 11.06
CA ASN A 74 -9.58 27.28 10.23
C ASN A 74 -10.92 26.54 10.42
N ASP A 75 -11.87 27.20 11.06
CA ASP A 75 -13.15 26.64 11.53
C ASP A 75 -14.20 26.52 10.41
N ASP A 76 -13.78 25.99 9.26
CA ASP A 76 -14.61 25.86 8.06
C ASP A 76 -15.26 24.48 7.96
N SER A 77 -16.50 24.42 7.47
CA SER A 77 -17.22 23.16 7.21
C SER A 77 -16.47 22.20 6.26
N ASP A 78 -15.58 22.71 5.41
CA ASP A 78 -14.71 21.89 4.54
C ASP A 78 -13.59 21.17 5.34
N THR A 79 -13.23 21.68 6.52
CA THR A 79 -12.28 21.07 7.46
C THR A 79 -12.80 19.72 7.98
N ILE A 80 -14.11 19.58 8.21
CA ILE A 80 -14.73 18.31 8.64
C ILE A 80 -14.52 17.21 7.59
N SER A 81 -14.74 17.53 6.31
CA SER A 81 -14.49 16.60 5.20
C SER A 81 -13.02 16.19 5.11
N LEU A 82 -12.09 17.12 5.37
CA LEU A 82 -10.65 16.90 5.32
C LEU A 82 -10.18 15.99 6.48
N ILE A 83 -10.77 16.15 7.66
CA ILE A 83 -10.52 15.30 8.84
C ILE A 83 -11.00 13.86 8.59
N LEU A 84 -12.19 13.67 8.00
CA LEU A 84 -12.72 12.33 7.69
C LEU A 84 -11.86 11.58 6.66
N VAL A 85 -11.32 12.28 5.66
CA VAL A 85 -10.38 11.72 4.68
C VAL A 85 -9.10 11.22 5.37
N VAL A 86 -8.54 12.03 6.28
CA VAL A 86 -7.34 11.66 7.04
C VAL A 86 -7.58 10.43 7.92
N PHE A 87 -8.73 10.38 8.61
CA PHE A 87 -9.11 9.21 9.42
C PHE A 87 -9.24 7.94 8.58
N MET A 88 -9.87 8.02 7.40
CA MET A 88 -9.99 6.87 6.50
C MET A 88 -8.62 6.42 5.97
N PHE A 89 -7.72 7.34 5.67
CA PHE A 89 -6.35 7.03 5.24
C PHE A 89 -5.55 6.34 6.35
N ILE A 90 -5.67 6.79 7.60
CA ILE A 90 -5.04 6.11 8.75
C ILE A 90 -5.62 4.71 8.92
N PHE A 91 -6.95 4.55 8.81
CA PHE A 91 -7.61 3.25 8.91
C PHE A 91 -7.11 2.28 7.83
N CYS A 92 -7.05 2.70 6.57
CA CYS A 92 -6.52 1.88 5.48
C CYS A 92 -5.06 1.46 5.70
N ASN A 93 -4.19 2.40 6.11
CA ASN A 93 -2.79 2.07 6.41
C ASN A 93 -2.66 1.11 7.61
N SER A 94 -3.48 1.29 8.64
CA SER A 94 -3.48 0.40 9.82
C SER A 94 -3.98 -1.01 9.49
N ALA A 95 -4.97 -1.14 8.62
CA ALA A 95 -5.52 -2.42 8.22
C ALA A 95 -4.53 -3.20 7.34
N ALA A 96 -3.81 -2.53 6.43
CA ALA A 96 -2.72 -3.15 5.67
C ALA A 96 -1.60 -3.66 6.60
N LEU A 97 -1.23 -2.87 7.62
CA LEU A 97 -0.27 -3.29 8.63
C LEU A 97 -0.76 -4.50 9.45
N LEU A 98 -2.04 -4.51 9.82
CA LEU A 98 -2.64 -5.61 10.56
C LEU A 98 -2.59 -6.91 9.75
N VAL A 99 -2.89 -6.86 8.45
CA VAL A 99 -2.79 -8.04 7.58
C VAL A 99 -1.34 -8.54 7.50
N ASN A 100 -0.35 -7.64 7.32
CA ASN A 100 1.08 -8.00 7.36
C ASN A 100 1.50 -8.61 8.71
N PHE A 101 0.95 -8.13 9.82
CA PHE A 101 1.21 -8.68 11.15
C PHE A 101 0.60 -10.07 11.33
N ILE A 102 -0.64 -10.28 10.85
CA ILE A 102 -1.30 -11.59 10.89
C ILE A 102 -0.53 -12.58 10.01
N GLU A 103 -0.07 -12.18 8.83
CA GLU A 103 0.80 -13.01 7.97
C GLU A 103 2.04 -13.48 8.73
N MET A 104 2.75 -12.57 9.40
CA MET A 104 3.95 -12.90 10.18
C MET A 104 3.67 -13.85 11.36
N VAL A 105 2.58 -13.63 12.10
CA VAL A 105 2.28 -14.43 13.31
C VAL A 105 1.73 -15.81 12.98
N PHE A 106 0.99 -15.95 11.87
CA PHE A 106 0.29 -17.18 11.53
C PHE A 106 0.89 -17.94 10.33
N ALA A 107 2.03 -17.50 9.80
CA ALA A 107 2.68 -18.07 8.62
C ALA A 107 2.82 -19.61 8.67
N GLU A 108 3.12 -20.17 9.85
CA GLU A 108 3.33 -21.62 9.99
C GLU A 108 2.08 -22.42 10.37
N LYS A 109 1.02 -21.78 10.87
CA LYS A 109 -0.14 -22.48 11.44
C LYS A 109 -1.34 -22.58 10.50
N ALA A 110 -1.43 -21.74 9.46
CA ALA A 110 -2.61 -21.71 8.61
C ALA A 110 -2.31 -21.27 7.17
N TYR A 111 -1.67 -22.15 6.40
CA TYR A 111 -1.39 -21.95 4.96
C TYR A 111 -2.61 -21.45 4.16
N HIS A 112 -3.81 -22.00 4.39
CA HIS A 112 -5.02 -21.58 3.70
C HIS A 112 -5.51 -20.17 4.07
N LEU A 113 -5.37 -19.78 5.34
CA LEU A 113 -5.67 -18.41 5.77
C LEU A 113 -4.61 -17.44 5.24
N LEU A 114 -3.36 -17.90 5.10
CA LEU A 114 -2.24 -17.11 4.58
C LEU A 114 -2.50 -16.66 3.14
N VAL A 115 -2.94 -17.57 2.25
CA VAL A 115 -3.30 -17.21 0.86
C VAL A 115 -4.42 -16.16 0.83
N TYR A 116 -5.46 -16.34 1.64
CA TYR A 116 -6.56 -15.37 1.71
C TYR A 116 -6.10 -14.01 2.27
N LEU A 117 -5.23 -14.02 3.27
CA LEU A 117 -4.68 -12.80 3.87
C LEU A 117 -3.76 -12.06 2.91
N VAL A 118 -2.97 -12.77 2.10
CA VAL A 118 -2.14 -12.17 1.04
C VAL A 118 -3.03 -11.48 0.01
N ASP A 119 -4.10 -12.14 -0.45
CA ASP A 119 -5.06 -11.52 -1.38
C ASP A 119 -5.75 -10.31 -0.77
N MET A 120 -6.14 -10.39 0.51
CA MET A 120 -6.68 -9.25 1.24
C MET A 120 -5.66 -8.12 1.40
N SER A 121 -4.39 -8.41 1.70
CA SER A 121 -3.33 -7.39 1.82
C SER A 121 -3.15 -6.65 0.49
N ASN A 122 -3.09 -7.40 -0.61
CA ASN A 122 -3.00 -6.85 -1.96
C ASN A 122 -4.22 -5.99 -2.30
N LEU A 123 -5.42 -6.44 -1.92
CA LEU A 123 -6.64 -5.66 -2.07
C LEU A 123 -6.60 -4.36 -1.25
N LEU A 124 -6.12 -4.43 0.00
CA LEU A 124 -5.98 -3.26 0.87
C LEU A 124 -4.94 -2.26 0.33
N VAL A 125 -3.87 -2.73 -0.31
CA VAL A 125 -2.90 -1.86 -1.01
C VAL A 125 -3.57 -1.15 -2.19
N VAL A 126 -4.37 -1.87 -3.00
CA VAL A 126 -5.12 -1.27 -4.12
C VAL A 126 -6.15 -0.24 -3.62
N ILE A 127 -6.80 -0.52 -2.49
CA ILE A 127 -7.73 0.42 -1.84
C ILE A 127 -6.97 1.61 -1.24
N ASN A 128 -5.74 1.44 -0.74
CA ASN A 128 -4.92 2.56 -0.25
C ASN A 128 -4.58 3.54 -1.39
N CYS A 129 -4.26 3.02 -2.58
CA CYS A 129 -3.94 3.82 -3.76
C CYS A 129 -5.14 4.62 -4.31
N THR A 130 -6.33 4.01 -4.31
CA THR A 130 -7.55 4.61 -4.88
C THR A 130 -8.43 5.31 -3.84
N GLY A 131 -8.26 4.95 -2.57
CA GLY A 131 -9.05 5.39 -1.44
C GLY A 131 -9.03 6.90 -1.29
N ASN A 132 -7.88 7.54 -1.48
CA ASN A 132 -7.76 8.99 -1.43
C ASN A 132 -8.73 9.68 -2.41
N PHE A 133 -8.82 9.22 -3.66
CA PHE A 133 -9.76 9.77 -4.66
C PHE A 133 -11.22 9.50 -4.27
N PHE A 134 -11.54 8.28 -3.85
CA PHE A 134 -12.89 7.94 -3.41
C PHE A 134 -13.31 8.73 -2.16
N CYS A 135 -12.39 8.99 -1.22
CA CYS A 135 -12.64 9.88 -0.08
C CYS A 135 -13.04 11.28 -0.53
N TYR A 136 -12.29 11.88 -1.47
CA TYR A 136 -12.62 13.20 -2.00
C TYR A 136 -13.96 13.22 -2.72
N LEU A 137 -14.31 12.13 -3.41
CA LEU A 137 -15.60 11.99 -4.09
C LEU A 137 -16.78 11.90 -3.09
N PHE A 138 -16.69 11.00 -2.10
CA PHE A 138 -17.78 10.76 -1.14
C PHE A 138 -17.90 11.81 -0.04
N PHE A 139 -16.79 12.43 0.38
CA PHE A 139 -16.78 13.34 1.54
C PHE A 139 -16.38 14.78 1.20
N GLY A 140 -15.69 15.05 0.09
CA GLY A 140 -15.27 16.41 -0.29
C GLY A 140 -16.36 17.23 -0.97
N ALA A 141 -17.12 18.03 -0.23
CA ALA A 141 -18.18 18.87 -0.79
C ALA A 141 -17.66 19.89 -1.82
N SER A 142 -16.54 20.57 -1.52
CA SER A 142 -15.85 21.47 -2.45
C SER A 142 -15.30 20.73 -3.67
N PHE A 143 -14.68 19.56 -3.47
CA PHE A 143 -14.19 18.71 -4.57
C PHE A 143 -15.31 18.27 -5.51
N ARG A 144 -16.44 17.80 -4.98
CA ARG A 144 -17.63 17.44 -5.78
C ARG A 144 -18.21 18.61 -6.57
N ARG A 145 -18.14 19.83 -6.04
CA ARG A 145 -18.59 21.04 -6.76
C ARG A 145 -17.67 21.34 -7.94
N THR A 146 -16.36 21.30 -7.74
CA THR A 146 -15.37 21.51 -8.80
C THR A 146 -15.41 20.40 -9.85
N LEU A 147 -15.51 19.13 -9.43
CA LEU A 147 -15.62 17.99 -10.34
C LEU A 147 -16.86 18.08 -11.22
N ARG A 148 -18.01 18.44 -10.65
CA ARG A 148 -19.25 18.68 -11.42
C ARG A 148 -19.09 19.85 -12.40
N LYS A 149 -18.42 20.94 -12.00
CA LYS A 149 -18.13 22.06 -12.92
C LYS A 149 -17.24 21.63 -14.09
N ILE A 150 -16.24 20.78 -13.87
CA ILE A 150 -15.35 20.29 -14.95
C ILE A 150 -16.10 19.31 -15.86
N LEU A 151 -16.84 18.35 -15.30
CA LEU A 151 -17.58 17.36 -16.08
C LEU A 151 -18.72 17.98 -16.90
N ILE A 152 -19.50 18.87 -16.28
CA ILE A 152 -20.64 19.54 -16.95
C ILE A 152 -20.14 20.71 -17.80
N GLY A 153 -19.12 21.44 -17.36
CA GLY A 153 -18.50 22.54 -18.13
C GLY A 153 -17.80 22.06 -19.41
N ARG A 154 -17.18 20.87 -19.41
CA ARG A 154 -16.70 20.24 -20.66
C ARG A 154 -17.83 19.86 -21.61
N SER A 155 -18.99 19.47 -21.09
CA SER A 155 -20.16 19.16 -21.94
C SER A 155 -20.66 20.39 -22.70
N ASN A 156 -20.64 21.57 -22.07
CA ASN A 156 -21.07 22.82 -22.72
C ASN A 156 -20.05 23.36 -23.72
N GLN A 157 -18.74 23.25 -23.44
CA GLN A 157 -17.68 23.65 -24.39
C GLN A 157 -17.69 22.74 -25.64
N PHE A 158 -17.85 21.42 -25.47
CA PHE A 158 -17.93 20.48 -26.59
C PHE A 158 -19.18 20.71 -27.44
N TYR A 159 -20.31 21.11 -26.84
CA TYR A 159 -21.52 21.47 -27.58
C TYR A 159 -21.37 22.78 -28.36
N LEU A 160 -20.68 23.78 -27.81
CA LEU A 160 -20.35 25.04 -28.47
C LEU A 160 -19.38 24.84 -29.64
N ASP A 161 -18.30 24.09 -29.45
CA ASP A 161 -17.33 23.79 -30.51
C ASP A 161 -17.97 22.96 -31.64
N SER A 162 -18.90 22.05 -31.31
CA SER A 162 -19.69 21.29 -32.29
C SER A 162 -20.68 22.16 -33.07
N PHE A 163 -21.27 23.20 -32.44
CA PHE A 163 -22.18 24.14 -33.09
C PHE A 163 -21.43 25.13 -34.02
N THR A 164 -20.24 25.57 -33.63
CA THR A 164 -19.41 26.45 -34.48
C THR A 164 -18.73 25.72 -35.63
N GLY A 165 -18.45 24.42 -35.51
CA GLY A 165 -17.86 23.60 -36.59
C GLY A 165 -18.82 23.21 -37.73
N TYR A 166 -20.14 23.38 -37.56
CA TYR A 166 -21.14 23.12 -38.60
C TYR A 166 -21.49 24.36 -39.44
N HIS A 167 -20.95 25.52 -39.09
CA HIS A 167 -21.22 26.79 -39.77
C HIS A 167 -20.03 27.35 -40.57
N GLN A 168 -19.03 26.51 -40.84
CA GLN A 168 -17.90 26.82 -41.72
C GLN A 168 -17.82 25.78 -42.85
#